data_AF-A0A3B0RQ38-F1
#
_entry.id   AF-A0A3B0RQ38-F1
#
_cell.length_a   1.000
_cell.length_b   1.000
_cell.length_c   1.000
_cell.angle_alpha   90.00
_cell.angle_beta   90.00
_cell.angle_gamma   90.00
#
_symmetry.space_group_name_H-M   'P 1'
#
loop_
_entity.id
_entity.type
_entity.pdbx_description
1 polymer ?
#
loop_
_entity_poly.entity_id
_entity_poly.type
_entity_poly.pdbx_seq_one_letter_code
_entity_poly.pdbx_strand_id
1 'polypeptide(L)'
;AAVSVIPSLSLRGDPDLVPSLIRALTGMVPPDPFDGDIYTAFTASGFEMKLWSTGDGFVIVSSPDDAVSINYLGALKETDGPNDVWVEGSCLYLEEDEDLPYAPFPPDVVVPCDGAHNAEVLVGNKIGTDLAVFDDDAITYERDYVCDEAYTAVFGSQRTNAPTLITYMPDEAEWNRGDRYLACVVLIDRNDGRELFTGAMGDLDGLAWQPEVGSCILGGLPADSVNCEAAHAYQYLGDAEIVADTWPDPGDDAFEQACLPLLDGLAPGPAELQVFPVGLGAYAFEQGDRTVQCMAYALADGLLVETVGSFNDHWFVIGTGGIPA
;
A
#
# COMPACT_ATOMS: atom_id res chain seq x y z
N ALA A 1 -9.79 9.59 33.53
CA ALA A 1 -10.33 8.83 32.37
C ALA A 1 -9.52 9.29 31.18
N ALA A 2 -8.80 8.40 30.51
CA ALA A 2 -8.03 8.77 29.33
C ALA A 2 -8.99 8.89 28.14
N VAL A 3 -8.89 9.98 27.39
CA VAL A 3 -9.62 10.16 26.14
C VAL A 3 -8.54 10.33 25.08
N SER A 4 -8.21 9.25 24.38
CA SER A 4 -7.37 9.35 23.19
C SER A 4 -8.21 10.01 22.09
N VAL A 5 -7.74 11.13 21.58
CA VAL A 5 -8.36 11.80 20.44
C VAL A 5 -7.39 11.63 19.28
N ILE A 6 -7.75 10.77 18.32
CA ILE A 6 -7.07 10.68 17.03
C ILE A 6 -7.82 11.66 16.11
N PRO A 7 -7.31 12.88 15.87
CA PRO A 7 -7.92 13.78 14.90
C PRO A 7 -7.87 13.14 13.51
N SER A 8 -8.79 13.54 12.62
CA SER A 8 -8.79 13.11 11.21
C SER A 8 -7.42 13.34 10.56
N LEU A 9 -7.00 12.38 9.73
CA LEU A 9 -5.78 12.18 8.91
C LEU A 9 -4.83 13.38 8.60
N SER A 10 -5.28 14.63 8.65
CA SER A 10 -4.54 15.85 8.28
C SER A 10 -3.83 16.57 9.44
N LEU A 11 -3.98 16.11 10.68
CA LEU A 11 -3.30 16.68 11.86
C LEU A 11 -2.52 15.57 12.57
N ARG A 12 -1.52 15.03 11.86
CA ARG A 12 -0.54 14.08 12.43
C ARG A 12 0.22 14.75 13.57
N GLY A 13 0.72 13.96 14.51
CA GLY A 13 1.33 14.37 15.79
C GLY A 13 2.57 15.26 15.71
N ASP A 14 2.71 16.16 14.74
CA ASP A 14 3.80 17.14 14.65
C ASP A 14 3.87 17.95 15.96
N PRO A 15 5.01 17.91 16.68
CA PRO A 15 5.20 18.67 17.91
C PRO A 15 5.00 20.18 17.70
N ASP A 16 5.24 20.72 16.50
CA ASP A 16 5.01 22.13 16.17
C ASP A 16 3.51 22.47 16.07
N LEU A 17 2.64 21.46 15.92
CA LEU A 17 1.19 21.63 15.92
C LEU A 17 0.57 21.55 17.33
N VAL A 18 1.28 21.02 18.34
CA VAL A 18 0.77 20.93 19.72
C VAL A 18 0.30 22.30 20.24
N PRO A 19 1.04 23.42 20.03
CA PRO A 19 0.59 24.74 20.42
C PRO A 19 -0.76 25.16 19.80
N SER A 20 -0.96 24.83 18.53
CA SER A 20 -2.18 25.14 17.77
C SER A 20 -3.35 24.26 18.21
N LEU A 21 -3.10 22.97 18.48
CA LEU A 21 -4.08 22.04 19.01
C LEU A 21 -4.56 22.47 20.41
N ILE A 22 -3.63 22.83 21.31
CA ILE A 22 -3.98 23.37 22.64
C ILE A 22 -4.86 24.60 22.49
N ARG A 23 -4.50 25.52 21.59
CA ARG A 23 -5.30 26.72 21.34
C ARG A 23 -6.70 26.38 20.82
N ALA A 24 -6.83 25.39 19.94
CA ALA A 24 -8.12 24.96 19.42
C ALA A 24 -8.99 24.33 20.52
N LEU A 25 -8.40 23.47 21.37
CA LEU A 25 -9.12 22.76 22.43
C LEU A 25 -9.50 23.66 23.61
N THR A 26 -8.68 24.66 23.92
CA THR A 26 -8.82 25.46 25.14
C THR A 26 -9.20 26.91 24.92
N GLY A 27 -8.99 27.44 23.70
CA GLY A 27 -9.09 28.87 23.41
C GLY A 27 -7.95 29.70 24.01
N MET A 28 -6.93 29.07 24.61
CA MET A 28 -5.85 29.74 25.32
C MET A 28 -4.52 29.63 24.59
N VAL A 29 -3.61 30.56 24.89
CA VAL A 29 -2.22 30.45 24.43
C VAL A 29 -1.58 29.29 25.21
N PRO A 30 -0.97 28.31 24.53
CA PRO A 30 -0.33 27.18 25.17
C PRO A 30 0.81 27.67 26.08
N PRO A 31 0.94 27.10 27.29
CA PRO A 31 2.12 27.35 28.11
C PRO A 31 3.34 26.60 27.55
N ASP A 32 4.52 26.95 28.04
CA ASP A 32 5.74 26.19 27.77
C ASP A 32 5.58 24.72 28.25
N PRO A 33 6.22 23.75 27.58
CA PRO A 33 6.15 22.35 27.98
C PRO A 33 6.67 22.16 29.41
N PHE A 34 5.95 21.36 30.19
CA PHE A 34 6.22 21.10 31.61
C PHE A 34 7.34 20.08 31.80
N ASP A 35 7.50 19.15 30.86
CA ASP A 35 8.53 18.10 30.88
C ASP A 35 8.93 17.71 29.44
N GLY A 36 9.90 18.44 28.90
CA GLY A 36 10.42 18.31 27.53
C GLY A 36 9.41 18.69 26.45
N ASP A 37 8.43 17.81 26.27
CA ASP A 37 7.46 17.67 25.18
C ASP A 37 6.04 17.36 25.71
N ILE A 38 5.84 17.27 27.03
CA ILE A 38 4.50 17.22 27.64
C ILE A 38 4.01 18.64 27.95
N TYR A 39 2.87 18.99 27.39
CA TYR A 39 2.18 20.24 27.64
C TYR A 39 1.08 20.05 28.67
N THR A 40 0.90 21.04 29.54
CA THR A 40 -0.26 21.12 30.43
C THR A 40 -1.19 22.20 29.91
N ALA A 41 -2.46 21.90 29.72
CA ALA A 41 -3.45 22.88 29.29
C ALA A 41 -4.72 22.78 30.12
N PHE A 42 -5.46 23.88 30.21
CA PHE A 42 -6.73 23.92 30.94
C PHE A 42 -7.85 24.26 29.96
N THR A 43 -9.01 23.64 30.07
CA THR A 43 -10.19 24.12 29.33
C THR A 43 -10.73 25.41 29.94
N ALA A 44 -11.65 26.10 29.24
CA ALA A 44 -12.35 27.25 29.81
C ALA A 44 -13.15 26.93 31.10
N SER A 45 -13.50 25.66 31.33
CA SER A 45 -14.15 25.19 32.57
C SER A 45 -13.17 24.83 33.69
N GLY A 46 -11.86 25.04 33.48
CA GLY A 46 -10.81 24.73 34.45
C GLY A 46 -10.42 23.25 34.50
N PHE A 47 -10.78 22.46 33.48
CA PHE A 47 -10.39 21.05 33.41
C PHE A 47 -8.96 20.93 32.90
N GLU A 48 -8.11 20.28 33.69
CA GLU A 48 -6.70 20.07 33.33
C GLU A 48 -6.55 18.91 32.34
N MET A 49 -5.70 19.12 31.34
CA MET A 49 -5.32 18.13 30.34
C MET A 49 -3.79 18.12 30.23
N LYS A 50 -3.21 16.94 30.13
CA LYS A 50 -1.83 16.75 29.70
C LYS A 50 -1.84 16.29 28.25
N LEU A 51 -1.03 16.94 27.42
CA LEU A 51 -0.93 16.66 26.00
C LEU A 51 0.51 16.29 25.68
N TRP A 52 0.66 15.23 24.91
CA TRP A 52 1.95 14.79 24.41
C TRP A 52 1.79 14.46 22.93
N SER A 53 2.73 14.91 22.11
CA SER A 53 2.83 14.48 20.71
C SER A 53 3.68 13.23 20.67
N THR A 54 3.19 12.17 20.05
CA THR A 54 3.97 10.93 19.85
C THR A 54 4.82 10.99 18.59
N GLY A 55 4.71 12.07 17.79
CA GLY A 55 5.13 12.13 16.39
C GLY A 55 3.98 11.76 15.44
N ASP A 56 3.21 10.74 15.79
CA ASP A 56 2.19 10.15 14.90
C ASP A 56 0.78 10.62 15.24
N GLY A 57 0.56 10.96 16.50
CA GLY A 57 -0.68 11.53 17.00
C GLY A 57 -0.48 12.37 18.25
N PHE A 58 -1.60 12.71 18.88
CA PHE A 58 -1.59 13.43 20.16
C PHE A 58 -2.27 12.56 21.22
N VAL A 59 -1.56 12.31 22.31
CA VAL A 59 -2.13 11.67 23.49
C VAL A 59 -2.60 12.77 24.43
N ILE A 60 -3.91 12.79 24.70
CA ILE A 60 -4.53 13.72 25.64
C ILE A 60 -5.01 12.93 26.85
N VAL A 61 -4.48 13.25 28.02
CA VAL A 61 -4.80 12.54 29.26
C VAL A 61 -5.35 13.52 30.27
N SER A 62 -6.37 13.11 31.01
CA SER A 62 -6.84 13.86 32.15
C SER A 62 -7.21 12.95 33.32
N SER A 63 -6.87 13.43 34.51
CA SER A 63 -7.08 12.78 35.79
C SER A 63 -7.32 13.86 36.86
N PRO A 64 -8.18 13.60 37.85
CA PRO A 64 -8.27 14.42 39.06
C PRO A 64 -6.97 14.43 39.89
N ASP A 65 -6.11 13.44 39.66
CA ASP A 65 -4.79 13.32 40.27
C ASP A 65 -3.72 13.50 39.18
N ASP A 66 -3.00 14.62 39.24
CA ASP A 66 -1.96 15.03 38.29
C ASP A 66 -0.85 13.97 38.14
N ALA A 67 -0.46 13.34 39.25
CA ALA A 67 0.59 12.32 39.26
C ALA A 67 0.19 11.10 38.42
N VAL A 68 -1.11 10.76 38.35
CA VAL A 68 -1.59 9.65 37.52
C VAL A 68 -1.42 9.96 36.03
N SER A 69 -1.76 11.17 35.59
CA SER A 69 -1.59 11.58 34.19
C SER A 69 -0.12 11.61 33.78
N ILE A 70 0.73 12.18 34.64
CA ILE A 70 2.19 12.25 34.40
C ILE A 70 2.80 10.86 34.39
N ASN A 71 2.49 9.99 35.36
CA ASN A 71 3.02 8.63 35.39
C ASN A 71 2.54 7.80 34.20
N TYR A 72 1.29 7.98 33.75
CA TYR A 72 0.78 7.29 32.56
C TYR A 72 1.49 7.74 31.28
N LEU A 73 1.68 9.06 31.11
CA LEU A 73 2.44 9.60 29.97
C LEU A 73 3.92 9.22 30.04
N GLY A 74 4.52 9.22 31.24
CA GLY A 74 5.88 8.76 31.47
C GLY A 74 6.04 7.29 31.12
N ALA A 75 5.11 6.43 31.54
CA ALA A 75 5.10 5.01 31.18
C ALA A 75 4.94 4.80 29.66
N LEU A 76 4.12 5.62 28.98
CA LEU A 76 3.98 5.61 27.52
C LEU A 76 5.21 6.14 26.77
N LYS A 77 5.99 7.02 27.39
CA LYS A 77 7.28 7.49 26.87
C LYS A 77 8.41 6.49 27.10
N GLU A 78 8.34 5.76 28.21
CA GLU A 78 9.30 4.72 28.61
C GLU A 78 9.03 3.37 27.95
N THR A 79 7.87 3.17 27.32
CA THR A 79 7.74 2.09 26.34
C THR A 79 8.73 2.36 25.21
N ASP A 80 9.78 1.52 25.16
CA ASP A 80 10.89 1.63 24.20
C ASP A 80 10.35 1.52 22.79
N GLY A 81 10.14 2.69 22.18
CA GLY A 81 9.64 2.83 20.84
C GLY A 81 8.14 2.56 20.73
N PRO A 82 7.58 2.85 19.55
CA PRO A 82 6.27 2.30 19.24
C PRO A 82 6.26 0.80 19.49
N ASN A 83 5.22 0.30 20.15
CA ASN A 83 5.01 -1.13 20.38
C ASN A 83 5.28 -1.90 19.08
N ASP A 84 5.86 -3.10 19.15
CA ASP A 84 6.00 -3.99 17.99
C ASP A 84 4.60 -4.28 17.47
N VAL A 85 4.22 -3.59 16.41
CA VAL A 85 2.90 -3.76 15.85
C VAL A 85 3.09 -3.93 14.36
N TRP A 86 2.68 -5.13 13.93
CA TRP A 86 2.93 -5.78 12.65
C TRP A 86 4.31 -6.42 12.59
N VAL A 87 4.33 -7.71 12.96
CA VAL A 87 5.43 -8.63 12.69
C VAL A 87 5.08 -9.51 11.50
N GLU A 88 6.08 -10.09 10.82
CA GLU A 88 5.86 -11.11 9.79
C GLU A 88 4.86 -12.20 10.26
N GLY A 89 3.87 -12.51 9.42
CA GLY A 89 2.76 -13.42 9.71
C GLY A 89 1.62 -12.81 10.53
N SER A 90 1.64 -11.50 10.81
CA SER A 90 0.50 -10.85 11.46
C SER A 90 -0.68 -10.77 10.50
N CYS A 91 -1.85 -11.24 10.94
CA CYS A 91 -3.08 -11.14 10.19
C CYS A 91 -3.83 -9.84 10.51
N LEU A 92 -4.27 -9.15 9.47
CA LEU A 92 -4.83 -7.81 9.55
C LEU A 92 -6.26 -7.75 9.02
N TYR A 93 -7.10 -6.99 9.70
CA TYR A 93 -8.40 -6.56 9.19
C TYR A 93 -8.31 -5.08 8.82
N LEU A 94 -8.38 -4.78 7.53
CA LEU A 94 -8.34 -3.42 6.99
C LEU A 94 -9.70 -3.06 6.37
N GLU A 95 -10.33 -1.96 6.78
CA GLU A 95 -11.64 -1.53 6.25
C GLU A 95 -11.58 -1.17 4.76
N GLU A 96 -12.68 -1.33 4.00
CA GLU A 96 -12.71 -1.24 2.52
C GLU A 96 -12.03 0.02 1.93
N ASP A 97 -12.11 1.15 2.63
CA ASP A 97 -11.56 2.46 2.19
C ASP A 97 -10.28 2.88 2.95
N GLU A 98 -9.70 2.01 3.78
CA GLU A 98 -8.48 2.33 4.53
C GLU A 98 -7.23 1.86 3.78
N ASP A 99 -6.33 2.80 3.50
CA ASP A 99 -4.94 2.54 3.11
C ASP A 99 -4.17 1.88 4.27
N LEU A 100 -2.93 1.42 4.02
CA LEU A 100 -2.05 1.04 5.13
C LEU A 100 -1.94 2.20 6.13
N PRO A 101 -2.12 1.93 7.43
CA PRO A 101 -1.96 2.92 8.47
C PRO A 101 -0.50 3.40 8.52
N TYR A 102 -0.30 4.61 9.05
CA TYR A 102 1.01 5.20 9.22
C TYR A 102 1.85 4.39 10.22
N ALA A 103 3.18 4.42 10.06
CA ALA A 103 4.05 3.94 11.11
C ALA A 103 4.03 4.94 12.29
N PRO A 104 4.00 4.44 13.54
CA PRO A 104 3.95 3.04 13.92
C PRO A 104 2.58 2.43 13.69
N PHE A 105 2.57 1.23 13.13
CA PHE A 105 1.33 0.58 12.76
C PHE A 105 0.46 0.34 14.02
N PRO A 106 -0.87 0.49 13.93
CA PRO A 106 -1.75 0.42 15.09
C PRO A 106 -2.14 -1.06 15.36
N PRO A 107 -2.23 -1.50 16.64
CA PRO A 107 -2.36 -2.93 16.95
C PRO A 107 -3.79 -3.46 16.90
N ASP A 108 -4.76 -2.57 16.85
CA ASP A 108 -6.19 -2.89 16.79
C ASP A 108 -6.62 -3.48 15.44
N VAL A 109 -5.86 -3.22 14.37
CA VAL A 109 -6.06 -3.88 13.07
C VAL A 109 -5.51 -5.30 13.04
N VAL A 110 -4.65 -5.69 13.99
CA VAL A 110 -4.12 -7.06 14.09
C VAL A 110 -5.18 -7.95 14.73
N VAL A 111 -5.55 -9.00 14.01
CA VAL A 111 -6.55 -9.98 14.42
C VAL A 111 -5.95 -11.39 14.46
N PRO A 112 -6.52 -12.33 15.23
CA PRO A 112 -6.08 -13.72 15.18
C PRO A 112 -6.23 -14.30 13.76
N CYS A 113 -5.20 -14.99 13.27
CA CYS A 113 -5.23 -15.61 11.93
C CYS A 113 -6.28 -16.72 11.78
N ASP A 114 -6.73 -17.33 12.89
CA ASP A 114 -7.87 -18.27 12.88
C ASP A 114 -9.24 -17.56 12.80
N GLY A 115 -9.24 -16.23 12.92
CA GLY A 115 -10.38 -15.34 12.67
C GLY A 115 -10.38 -14.78 11.24
N ALA A 116 -11.51 -14.16 10.88
CA ALA A 116 -11.67 -13.52 9.58
C ALA A 116 -10.78 -12.28 9.45
N HIS A 117 -10.00 -12.22 8.38
CA HIS A 117 -9.09 -11.12 8.05
C HIS A 117 -8.91 -11.02 6.52
N ASN A 118 -8.35 -9.92 6.02
CA ASN A 118 -8.22 -9.67 4.58
C ASN A 118 -6.79 -9.30 4.14
N ALA A 119 -5.86 -9.21 5.10
CA ALA A 119 -4.48 -8.89 4.82
C ALA A 119 -3.51 -9.63 5.75
N GLU A 120 -2.28 -9.83 5.30
CA GLU A 120 -1.20 -10.45 6.07
C GLU A 120 0.11 -9.68 5.88
N VAL A 121 0.86 -9.50 6.96
CA VAL A 121 2.17 -8.85 6.96
C VAL A 121 3.22 -9.86 6.49
N LEU A 122 3.85 -9.61 5.34
CA LEU A 122 5.02 -10.37 4.89
C LEU A 122 6.31 -9.88 5.56
N VAL A 123 6.41 -8.57 5.75
CA VAL A 123 7.56 -7.94 6.40
C VAL A 123 7.04 -6.78 7.21
N GLY A 124 7.51 -6.67 8.45
CA GLY A 124 7.28 -5.52 9.32
C GLY A 124 8.51 -5.33 10.19
N ASN A 125 9.35 -4.36 9.83
CA ASN A 125 10.61 -4.14 10.53
C ASN A 125 11.10 -2.69 10.45
N LYS A 126 12.00 -2.36 11.38
CA LYS A 126 12.76 -1.12 11.29
C LYS A 126 13.87 -1.29 10.23
N ILE A 127 13.84 -0.49 9.18
CA ILE A 127 14.87 -0.46 8.15
C ILE A 127 16.12 0.28 8.64
N GLY A 128 17.28 -0.34 8.45
CA GLY A 128 18.58 0.21 8.83
C GLY A 128 19.27 0.88 7.65
N THR A 129 18.61 1.83 6.99
CA THR A 129 19.25 2.54 5.88
C THR A 129 20.43 3.34 6.43
N ASP A 130 21.63 3.12 5.88
CA ASP A 130 22.84 3.91 6.22
C ASP A 130 22.78 5.36 5.67
N LEU A 131 21.63 5.73 5.10
CA LEU A 131 21.37 7.02 4.49
C LEU A 131 21.12 8.09 5.57
N ALA A 132 22.07 9.02 5.68
CA ALA A 132 21.96 10.18 6.57
C ALA A 132 20.94 11.23 6.08
N VAL A 133 20.54 11.17 4.81
CA VAL A 133 19.62 12.09 4.14
C VAL A 133 18.55 11.24 3.44
N PHE A 134 17.33 11.76 3.33
CA PHE A 134 16.28 11.12 2.55
C PHE A 134 16.66 11.08 1.07
N ASP A 135 16.64 9.89 0.48
CA ASP A 135 16.94 9.62 -0.93
C ASP A 135 15.81 8.77 -1.49
N ASP A 136 14.82 9.41 -2.11
CA ASP A 136 13.57 8.78 -2.51
C ASP A 136 13.78 7.55 -3.41
N ASP A 137 14.70 7.67 -4.38
CA ASP A 137 15.01 6.60 -5.33
C ASP A 137 15.66 5.40 -4.64
N ALA A 138 16.69 5.66 -3.81
CA ALA A 138 17.40 4.59 -3.12
C ALA A 138 16.51 3.85 -2.10
N ILE A 139 15.66 4.59 -1.39
CA ILE A 139 14.78 3.99 -0.38
C ILE A 139 13.63 3.24 -1.08
N THR A 140 13.06 3.79 -2.16
CA THR A 140 12.03 3.12 -2.97
C THR A 140 12.56 1.81 -3.56
N TYR A 141 13.79 1.81 -4.08
CA TYR A 141 14.44 0.60 -4.57
C TYR A 141 14.58 -0.46 -3.47
N GLU A 142 15.07 -0.08 -2.28
CA GLU A 142 15.24 -1.01 -1.16
C GLU A 142 13.89 -1.58 -0.69
N ARG A 143 12.86 -0.73 -0.59
CA ARG A 143 11.49 -1.14 -0.25
C ARG A 143 10.99 -2.18 -1.25
N ASP A 144 11.09 -1.88 -2.53
CA ASP A 144 10.63 -2.77 -3.59
C ASP A 144 11.43 -4.07 -3.50
N TYR A 145 12.76 -4.03 -3.48
CA TYR A 145 13.60 -5.22 -3.37
C TYR A 145 13.21 -6.13 -2.18
N VAL A 146 13.06 -5.58 -0.97
CA VAL A 146 12.73 -6.35 0.23
C VAL A 146 11.32 -6.92 0.17
N CYS A 147 10.34 -6.12 -0.25
CA CYS A 147 8.97 -6.61 -0.38
C CYS A 147 8.83 -7.62 -1.54
N ASP A 148 9.62 -7.48 -2.60
CA ASP A 148 9.75 -8.42 -3.73
C ASP A 148 10.32 -9.74 -3.31
N GLU A 149 11.39 -9.74 -2.51
CA GLU A 149 11.95 -10.95 -1.94
C GLU A 149 10.91 -11.70 -1.10
N ALA A 150 10.26 -11.00 -0.17
CA ALA A 150 9.28 -11.59 0.73
C ALA A 150 8.04 -12.12 -0.01
N TYR A 151 7.52 -11.35 -0.97
CA TYR A 151 6.42 -11.78 -1.82
C TYR A 151 6.81 -13.02 -2.64
N THR A 152 7.99 -12.99 -3.28
CA THR A 152 8.47 -14.08 -4.13
C THR A 152 8.66 -15.37 -3.34
N ALA A 153 9.10 -15.27 -2.08
CA ALA A 153 9.26 -16.43 -1.22
C ALA A 153 7.93 -17.15 -0.92
N VAL A 154 6.81 -16.43 -0.87
CA VAL A 154 5.49 -16.98 -0.55
C VAL A 154 4.69 -17.32 -1.80
N PHE A 155 4.62 -16.42 -2.78
CA PHE A 155 3.72 -16.51 -3.93
C PHE A 155 4.43 -16.77 -5.26
N GLY A 156 5.76 -16.69 -5.30
CA GLY A 156 6.56 -16.81 -6.53
C GLY A 156 6.83 -15.47 -7.22
N SER A 157 7.62 -15.51 -8.30
CA SER A 157 8.19 -14.32 -8.93
C SER A 157 7.20 -13.46 -9.72
N GLN A 158 5.99 -13.96 -9.97
CA GLN A 158 4.96 -13.31 -10.77
C GLN A 158 3.90 -12.68 -9.85
N ARG A 159 3.81 -11.34 -9.87
CA ARG A 159 3.00 -10.51 -8.95
C ARG A 159 1.62 -10.14 -9.48
N THR A 160 1.13 -10.90 -10.43
CA THR A 160 0.07 -10.47 -11.34
C THR A 160 -1.35 -10.79 -10.90
N ASN A 161 -1.51 -11.28 -9.67
CA ASN A 161 -2.81 -11.42 -9.04
C ASN A 161 -2.70 -11.33 -7.53
N ALA A 162 -3.89 -11.28 -6.92
CA ALA A 162 -4.15 -11.48 -5.53
C ALA A 162 -3.20 -12.55 -4.94
N PRO A 163 -2.47 -12.20 -3.88
CA PRO A 163 -2.73 -10.99 -3.13
C PRO A 163 -1.99 -9.78 -3.68
N THR A 164 -2.65 -8.64 -3.63
CA THR A 164 -2.05 -7.35 -3.94
C THR A 164 -1.05 -7.02 -2.84
N LEU A 165 0.19 -6.73 -3.23
CA LEU A 165 1.17 -6.20 -2.31
C LEU A 165 0.95 -4.70 -2.14
N ILE A 166 0.69 -4.26 -0.92
CA ILE A 166 0.87 -2.86 -0.51
C ILE A 166 2.15 -2.74 0.30
N THR A 167 2.90 -1.69 0.03
CA THR A 167 4.12 -1.34 0.75
C THR A 167 3.93 -0.03 1.50
N TYR A 168 4.37 0.03 2.75
CA TYR A 168 4.54 1.27 3.50
C TYR A 168 6.03 1.62 3.57
N MET A 169 6.33 2.90 3.38
CA MET A 169 7.66 3.46 3.59
C MET A 169 7.53 4.92 4.06
N PRO A 170 8.43 5.42 4.93
CA PRO A 170 8.33 6.77 5.46
C PRO A 170 8.59 7.80 4.37
N ASP A 171 7.81 8.86 4.33
CA ASP A 171 8.09 10.03 3.48
C ASP A 171 9.28 10.86 4.02
N GLU A 172 9.67 11.92 3.30
CA GLU A 172 10.79 12.78 3.72
C GLU A 172 10.58 13.39 5.12
N ALA A 173 9.34 13.74 5.48
CA ALA A 173 9.04 14.35 6.77
C ALA A 173 9.15 13.32 7.90
N GLU A 174 8.58 12.13 7.71
CA GLU A 174 8.70 10.97 8.61
C GLU A 174 10.17 10.56 8.78
N TRP A 175 10.92 10.51 7.68
CA TRP A 175 12.35 10.24 7.69
C TRP A 175 13.15 11.25 8.50
N ASN A 176 12.86 12.54 8.34
CA ASN A 176 13.54 13.60 9.07
C ASN A 176 13.22 13.59 10.58
N ARG A 177 12.10 12.98 10.99
CA ARG A 177 11.77 12.73 12.40
C ARG A 177 12.45 11.48 12.97
N GLY A 178 13.05 10.64 12.13
CA GLY A 178 13.73 9.42 12.53
C GLY A 178 12.93 8.14 12.28
N ASP A 179 11.79 8.24 11.59
CA ASP A 179 10.99 7.08 11.22
C ASP A 179 11.75 6.25 10.19
N ARG A 180 11.87 4.96 10.47
CA ARG A 180 12.64 4.02 9.66
C ARG A 180 11.91 2.70 9.61
N TYR A 181 10.66 2.68 9.18
CA TYR A 181 9.84 1.46 9.14
C TYR A 181 9.51 1.07 7.72
N LEU A 182 9.59 -0.22 7.44
CA LEU A 182 9.09 -0.84 6.22
C LEU A 182 7.98 -1.80 6.63
N ALA A 183 6.86 -1.76 5.91
CA ALA A 183 5.92 -2.87 5.92
C ALA A 183 5.58 -3.30 4.49
N CYS A 184 5.53 -4.60 4.31
CA CYS A 184 5.08 -5.26 3.11
C CYS A 184 3.85 -6.07 3.51
N VAL A 185 2.67 -5.65 3.07
CA VAL A 185 1.40 -6.27 3.41
C VAL A 185 0.76 -6.80 2.15
N VAL A 186 0.31 -8.03 2.19
CA VAL A 186 -0.47 -8.63 1.13
C VAL A 186 -1.94 -8.60 1.49
N LEU A 187 -2.81 -8.29 0.55
CA LEU A 187 -4.26 -8.30 0.74
C LEU A 187 -4.98 -8.97 -0.42
N ILE A 188 -6.16 -9.51 -0.14
CA ILE A 188 -7.04 -10.04 -1.20
C ILE A 188 -8.12 -8.99 -1.44
N ASP A 189 -7.93 -8.20 -2.48
CA ASP A 189 -8.99 -7.37 -3.03
C ASP A 189 -9.70 -8.16 -4.12
N ARG A 190 -10.98 -7.85 -4.37
CA ARG A 190 -11.75 -8.42 -5.48
C ARG A 190 -12.62 -7.31 -6.06
N ASN A 191 -13.15 -7.54 -7.26
CA ASN A 191 -14.06 -6.58 -7.89
C ASN A 191 -15.34 -6.32 -7.06
N ASP A 192 -15.71 -7.20 -6.13
CA ASP A 192 -16.84 -7.06 -5.20
C ASP A 192 -16.44 -6.61 -3.78
N GLY A 193 -15.17 -6.27 -3.56
CA GLY A 193 -14.62 -5.78 -2.29
C GLY A 193 -13.54 -6.69 -1.72
N ARG A 194 -13.09 -6.38 -0.50
CA ARG A 194 -12.02 -7.15 0.17
C ARG A 194 -12.53 -8.52 0.61
N GLU A 195 -11.83 -9.57 0.18
CA GLU A 195 -12.19 -10.93 0.54
C GLU A 195 -11.69 -11.26 1.95
N LEU A 196 -12.61 -11.68 2.83
CA LEU A 196 -12.25 -12.18 4.16
C LEU A 196 -11.95 -13.67 4.09
N PHE A 197 -10.83 -14.05 4.68
CA PHE A 197 -10.38 -15.43 4.80
C PHE A 197 -9.89 -15.76 6.21
N THR A 198 -9.55 -17.02 6.43
CA THR A 198 -9.00 -17.54 7.69
C THR A 198 -7.79 -18.41 7.38
N GLY A 199 -6.77 -18.40 8.24
CA GLY A 199 -5.49 -19.06 8.03
C GLY A 199 -4.45 -18.13 7.40
N ALA A 200 -3.23 -18.64 7.18
CA ALA A 200 -2.20 -17.87 6.49
C ALA A 200 -2.54 -17.76 5.00
N MET A 201 -2.30 -16.59 4.42
CA MET A 201 -2.54 -16.29 3.02
C MET A 201 -1.71 -17.18 2.09
N GLY A 202 -0.48 -17.51 2.48
CA GLY A 202 0.38 -18.45 1.74
C GLY A 202 -0.20 -19.87 1.62
N ASP A 203 -1.18 -20.23 2.46
CA ASP A 203 -1.85 -21.53 2.42
C ASP A 203 -3.12 -21.53 1.55
N LEU A 204 -3.53 -20.37 1.00
CA LEU A 204 -4.73 -20.27 0.18
C LEU A 204 -4.47 -20.78 -1.24
N ASP A 205 -5.31 -21.71 -1.68
CA ASP A 205 -5.30 -22.20 -3.05
C ASP A 205 -5.77 -21.13 -4.04
N GLY A 206 -5.17 -21.10 -5.22
CA GLY A 206 -5.67 -20.29 -6.35
C GLY A 206 -5.28 -18.81 -6.33
N LEU A 207 -4.33 -18.41 -5.48
CA LEU A 207 -3.75 -17.06 -5.52
C LEU A 207 -2.86 -16.85 -6.76
N ALA A 208 -2.16 -17.90 -7.20
CA ALA A 208 -1.34 -17.83 -8.40
C ALA A 208 -2.19 -17.52 -9.66
N TRP A 209 -1.91 -16.38 -10.29
CA TRP A 209 -2.50 -16.04 -11.59
C TRP A 209 -1.81 -16.81 -12.72
N GLN A 210 -2.59 -17.55 -13.50
CA GLN A 210 -2.09 -18.25 -14.68
C GLN A 210 -3.11 -18.13 -15.81
N PRO A 211 -3.33 -16.94 -16.38
CA PRO A 211 -4.23 -16.77 -17.51
C PRO A 211 -3.71 -17.56 -18.72
N GLU A 212 -4.63 -18.06 -19.53
CA GLU A 212 -4.27 -18.60 -20.84
C GLU A 212 -4.07 -17.45 -21.82
N VAL A 213 -3.14 -17.58 -22.78
CA VAL A 213 -2.95 -16.59 -23.85
C VAL A 213 -4.29 -16.30 -24.53
N GLY A 214 -4.64 -15.02 -24.62
CA GLY A 214 -5.92 -14.54 -25.12
C GLY A 214 -7.00 -14.35 -24.05
N SER A 215 -6.71 -14.60 -22.77
CA SER A 215 -7.65 -14.32 -21.68
C SER A 215 -7.95 -12.83 -21.59
N CYS A 216 -9.24 -12.47 -21.56
CA CYS A 216 -9.72 -11.10 -21.38
C CYS A 216 -9.87 -10.77 -19.91
N ILE A 217 -9.56 -9.54 -19.52
CA ILE A 217 -9.24 -9.18 -18.14
C ILE A 217 -9.83 -7.80 -17.79
N LEU A 218 -10.49 -7.71 -16.64
CA LEU A 218 -11.09 -6.46 -16.16
C LEU A 218 -10.04 -5.39 -15.84
N GLY A 219 -10.46 -4.12 -15.89
CA GLY A 219 -9.61 -2.97 -15.56
C GLY A 219 -9.33 -2.78 -14.06
N GLY A 220 -9.97 -3.57 -13.20
CA GLY A 220 -9.79 -3.52 -11.76
C GLY A 220 -8.54 -4.27 -11.29
N LEU A 221 -8.10 -3.95 -10.07
CA LEU A 221 -7.15 -4.76 -9.33
C LEU A 221 -7.91 -5.52 -8.23
N PRO A 222 -7.77 -6.85 -8.14
CA PRO A 222 -6.98 -7.72 -9.01
C PRO A 222 -7.59 -7.90 -10.41
N ALA A 223 -6.70 -8.19 -11.36
CA ALA A 223 -7.00 -8.44 -12.75
C ALA A 223 -7.72 -9.79 -12.95
N ASP A 224 -9.05 -9.81 -12.79
CA ASP A 224 -9.85 -11.02 -12.99
C ASP A 224 -10.07 -11.33 -14.48
N SER A 225 -9.92 -12.60 -14.84
CA SER A 225 -10.29 -13.07 -16.17
C SER A 225 -11.81 -13.10 -16.33
N VAL A 226 -12.27 -12.56 -17.45
CA VAL A 226 -13.67 -12.55 -17.86
C VAL A 226 -13.83 -13.14 -19.25
N ASN A 227 -15.05 -13.54 -19.57
CA ASN A 227 -15.40 -13.87 -20.94
C ASN A 227 -15.16 -12.63 -21.82
N CYS A 228 -14.43 -12.78 -22.93
CA CYS A 228 -14.18 -11.69 -23.87
C CYS A 228 -15.44 -11.06 -24.45
N GLU A 229 -16.60 -11.74 -24.41
CA GLU A 229 -17.90 -11.15 -24.76
C GLU A 229 -18.41 -10.12 -23.74
N ALA A 230 -17.80 -10.04 -22.56
CA ALA A 230 -18.03 -9.00 -21.56
C ALA A 230 -17.07 -7.81 -21.76
N ALA A 231 -17.45 -6.67 -21.21
CA ALA A 231 -16.58 -5.50 -21.13
C ALA A 231 -15.30 -5.84 -20.37
N HIS A 232 -14.14 -5.51 -20.94
CA HIS A 232 -12.83 -5.72 -20.33
C HIS A 232 -11.84 -4.66 -20.79
N ALA A 233 -10.81 -4.42 -19.98
CA ALA A 233 -9.80 -3.40 -20.26
C ALA A 233 -8.55 -3.99 -20.91
N TYR A 234 -8.23 -5.25 -20.58
CA TYR A 234 -6.95 -5.86 -20.95
C TYR A 234 -7.13 -7.24 -21.56
N GLN A 235 -6.17 -7.68 -22.37
CA GLN A 235 -6.05 -9.05 -22.83
C GLN A 235 -4.62 -9.55 -22.63
N TYR A 236 -4.47 -10.71 -22.00
CA TYR A 236 -3.15 -11.33 -21.81
C TYR A 236 -2.64 -11.91 -23.14
N LEU A 237 -1.43 -11.52 -23.52
CA LEU A 237 -0.81 -11.91 -24.79
C LEU A 237 0.16 -13.08 -24.65
N GLY A 238 0.67 -13.33 -23.44
CA GLY A 238 1.72 -14.30 -23.17
C GLY A 238 2.88 -13.70 -22.40
N ASP A 239 3.93 -14.50 -22.26
CA ASP A 239 5.15 -14.10 -21.55
C ASP A 239 6.22 -13.61 -22.53
N ALA A 240 7.06 -12.67 -22.08
CA ALA A 240 8.23 -12.19 -22.79
C ALA A 240 9.45 -12.12 -21.87
N GLU A 241 10.64 -12.14 -22.46
CA GLU A 241 11.90 -11.95 -21.73
C GLU A 241 12.39 -10.51 -21.87
N ILE A 242 12.70 -9.88 -20.73
CA ILE A 242 13.35 -8.58 -20.68
C ILE A 242 14.85 -8.73 -20.99
N VAL A 243 15.32 -8.00 -21.99
CA VAL A 243 16.75 -7.94 -22.35
C VAL A 243 17.38 -6.71 -21.72
N ALA A 244 17.75 -6.81 -20.44
CA ALA A 244 18.49 -5.78 -19.72
C ALA A 244 19.49 -6.41 -18.73
N ASP A 245 20.61 -5.71 -18.51
CA ASP A 245 21.66 -6.14 -17.58
C ASP A 245 21.29 -5.82 -16.11
N THR A 246 20.53 -4.74 -15.89
CA THR A 246 20.02 -4.28 -14.59
C THR A 246 18.51 -4.15 -14.64
N TRP A 247 17.86 -4.08 -13.47
CA TRP A 247 16.44 -3.76 -13.37
C TRP A 247 16.18 -2.44 -14.10
N PRO A 248 15.31 -2.41 -15.15
CA PRO A 248 15.00 -1.18 -15.87
C PRO A 248 14.17 -0.24 -15.00
N ASP A 249 14.28 1.07 -15.24
CA ASP A 249 13.36 2.01 -14.59
C ASP A 249 11.93 1.74 -15.09
N PRO A 250 10.86 1.95 -14.28
CA PRO A 250 9.48 1.70 -14.71
C PRO A 250 9.04 2.51 -15.95
N GLY A 251 9.75 3.58 -16.27
CA GLY A 251 9.55 4.41 -17.47
C GLY A 251 10.47 4.06 -18.64
N ASP A 252 11.32 3.05 -18.53
CA ASP A 252 12.21 2.62 -19.62
C ASP A 252 11.45 1.80 -20.66
N ASP A 253 11.73 2.07 -21.93
CA ASP A 253 11.16 1.35 -23.07
C ASP A 253 11.47 -0.17 -23.06
N ALA A 254 12.39 -0.66 -22.21
CA ALA A 254 12.78 -2.08 -22.17
C ALA A 254 11.58 -3.00 -21.88
N PHE A 255 10.70 -2.56 -21.00
CA PHE A 255 9.48 -3.26 -20.61
C PHE A 255 8.47 -3.33 -21.75
N GLU A 256 8.21 -2.20 -22.40
CA GLU A 256 7.33 -2.13 -23.57
C GLU A 256 7.91 -2.93 -24.75
N GLN A 257 9.21 -2.77 -25.04
CA GLN A 257 9.90 -3.42 -26.16
C GLN A 257 9.89 -4.95 -26.08
N ALA A 258 9.90 -5.54 -24.88
CA ALA A 258 9.76 -6.98 -24.72
C ALA A 258 8.37 -7.47 -25.15
N CYS A 259 7.32 -6.68 -24.90
CA CYS A 259 5.94 -7.04 -25.18
C CYS A 259 5.48 -6.63 -26.60
N LEU A 260 6.07 -5.61 -27.21
CA LEU A 260 5.67 -5.11 -28.54
C LEU A 260 5.58 -6.21 -29.62
N PRO A 261 6.51 -7.18 -29.72
CA PRO A 261 6.40 -8.26 -30.69
C PRO A 261 5.16 -9.14 -30.54
N LEU A 262 4.54 -9.18 -29.35
CA LEU A 262 3.32 -9.97 -29.12
C LEU A 262 2.06 -9.29 -29.67
N LEU A 263 2.12 -8.00 -30.02
CA LEU A 263 1.06 -7.33 -30.78
C LEU A 263 1.04 -7.76 -32.26
N ASP A 264 2.16 -8.26 -32.78
CA ASP A 264 2.28 -8.68 -34.17
C ASP A 264 1.40 -9.92 -34.42
N GLY A 265 0.23 -9.69 -35.01
CA GLY A 265 -0.72 -10.75 -35.35
C GLY A 265 -2.11 -10.56 -34.76
N LEU A 266 -2.29 -9.56 -33.90
CA LEU A 266 -3.62 -9.17 -33.43
C LEU A 266 -4.44 -8.54 -34.56
N ALA A 267 -5.76 -8.68 -34.45
CA ALA A 267 -6.69 -8.15 -35.42
C ALA A 267 -6.73 -6.62 -35.37
N PRO A 268 -6.73 -5.93 -36.53
CA PRO A 268 -6.91 -4.49 -36.56
C PRO A 268 -8.30 -4.16 -36.02
N GLY A 269 -8.39 -3.09 -35.23
CA GLY A 269 -9.65 -2.67 -34.62
C GLY A 269 -9.88 -1.17 -34.65
N PRO A 270 -10.95 -0.70 -33.98
CA PRO A 270 -11.39 0.68 -34.02
C PRO A 270 -10.53 1.64 -33.17
N ALA A 271 -9.60 1.12 -32.37
CA ALA A 271 -8.70 1.87 -31.51
C ALA A 271 -7.25 1.36 -31.66
N GLU A 272 -6.31 2.15 -31.17
CA GLU A 272 -4.89 1.79 -31.15
C GLU A 272 -4.65 0.78 -30.03
N LEU A 273 -3.97 -0.34 -30.33
CA LEU A 273 -3.53 -1.29 -29.31
C LEU A 273 -2.15 -0.93 -28.81
N GLN A 274 -1.99 -1.00 -27.50
CA GLN A 274 -0.75 -0.77 -26.76
C GLN A 274 -0.49 -1.94 -25.82
N VAL A 275 0.74 -2.05 -25.30
CA VAL A 275 1.13 -3.11 -24.37
C VAL A 275 1.74 -2.56 -23.10
N PHE A 276 1.58 -3.30 -22.01
CA PHE A 276 2.36 -3.11 -20.80
C PHE A 276 2.72 -4.48 -20.22
N PRO A 277 3.92 -4.63 -19.64
CA PRO A 277 4.26 -5.81 -18.88
C PRO A 277 3.73 -5.73 -17.45
N VAL A 278 3.55 -6.89 -16.86
CA VAL A 278 3.18 -7.09 -15.46
C VAL A 278 3.98 -8.27 -14.90
N GLY A 279 4.08 -8.35 -13.58
CA GLY A 279 4.45 -9.58 -12.89
C GLY A 279 5.88 -9.68 -12.40
N LEU A 280 6.87 -9.09 -13.07
CA LEU A 280 8.25 -9.17 -12.60
C LEU A 280 8.56 -8.05 -11.59
N GLY A 281 9.38 -8.37 -10.59
CA GLY A 281 9.89 -7.43 -9.59
C GLY A 281 11.41 -7.37 -9.57
N ALA A 282 11.99 -6.38 -8.88
CA ALA A 282 13.43 -6.13 -8.84
C ALA A 282 14.20 -7.35 -8.28
N TYR A 283 13.72 -7.96 -7.20
CA TYR A 283 14.35 -9.15 -6.61
C TYR A 283 14.42 -10.32 -7.60
N ALA A 284 13.28 -10.69 -8.19
CA ALA A 284 13.22 -11.81 -9.15
C ALA A 284 14.15 -11.58 -10.34
N PHE A 285 14.24 -10.33 -10.80
CA PHE A 285 15.20 -9.93 -11.83
C PHE A 285 16.65 -10.10 -11.39
N GLU A 286 17.01 -9.68 -10.19
CA GLU A 286 18.37 -9.92 -9.69
C GLU A 286 18.72 -11.41 -9.56
N GLN A 287 17.73 -12.26 -9.27
CA GLN A 287 17.89 -13.72 -9.22
C GLN A 287 17.97 -14.41 -10.59
N GLY A 288 17.82 -13.65 -11.68
CA GLY A 288 17.95 -14.17 -13.05
C GLY A 288 16.63 -14.47 -13.76
N ASP A 289 15.47 -14.27 -13.12
CA ASP A 289 14.19 -14.32 -13.82
C ASP A 289 14.07 -13.07 -14.71
N ARG A 290 13.82 -13.26 -16.01
CA ARG A 290 13.64 -12.17 -16.97
C ARG A 290 12.22 -12.13 -17.51
N THR A 291 11.34 -12.97 -16.97
CA THR A 291 10.02 -13.23 -17.54
C THR A 291 9.01 -12.20 -17.06
N VAL A 292 8.42 -11.46 -17.99
CA VAL A 292 7.26 -10.60 -17.75
C VAL A 292 6.04 -11.15 -18.46
N GLN A 293 4.87 -10.92 -17.89
CA GLN A 293 3.58 -11.19 -18.53
C GLN A 293 3.14 -9.95 -19.30
N CYS A 294 2.76 -10.11 -20.57
CA CYS A 294 2.42 -8.99 -21.44
C CYS A 294 0.91 -8.86 -21.61
N MET A 295 0.41 -7.64 -21.42
CA MET A 295 -1.00 -7.29 -21.49
C MET A 295 -1.22 -6.30 -22.61
N ALA A 296 -2.21 -6.53 -23.47
CA ALA A 296 -2.69 -5.55 -24.43
C ALA A 296 -3.83 -4.71 -23.85
N TYR A 297 -3.92 -3.46 -24.27
CA TYR A 297 -5.03 -2.55 -24.01
C TYR A 297 -5.32 -1.66 -25.21
N ALA A 298 -6.52 -1.08 -25.25
CA ALA A 298 -6.94 -0.20 -26.33
C ALA A 298 -6.95 1.28 -25.90
N LEU A 299 -6.46 2.15 -26.78
CA LEU A 299 -6.51 3.61 -26.66
C LEU A 299 -7.39 4.22 -27.74
N ALA A 300 -8.39 5.01 -27.33
CA ALA A 300 -9.15 5.88 -28.23
C ALA A 300 -8.88 7.34 -27.85
N ASP A 301 -8.40 8.14 -28.82
CA ASP A 301 -7.99 9.53 -28.60
C ASP A 301 -6.97 9.70 -27.44
N GLY A 302 -6.10 8.69 -27.26
CA GLY A 302 -5.07 8.67 -26.20
C GLY A 302 -5.58 8.30 -24.81
N LEU A 303 -6.84 7.88 -24.67
CA LEU A 303 -7.42 7.43 -23.40
C LEU A 303 -7.69 5.93 -23.42
N LEU A 304 -7.41 5.26 -22.29
CA LEU A 304 -7.78 3.86 -22.07
C LEU A 304 -9.29 3.69 -22.22
N VAL A 305 -9.70 2.71 -23.03
CA VAL A 305 -11.11 2.38 -23.25
C VAL A 305 -11.38 0.91 -22.96
N GLU A 306 -12.58 0.62 -22.46
CA GLU A 306 -13.08 -0.75 -22.35
C GLU A 306 -13.49 -1.29 -23.71
N THR A 307 -13.35 -2.60 -23.87
CA THR A 307 -13.63 -3.30 -25.12
C THR A 307 -14.52 -4.52 -24.91
N VAL A 308 -15.18 -4.96 -25.98
CA VAL A 308 -15.86 -6.25 -26.07
C VAL A 308 -15.31 -7.01 -27.25
N GLY A 309 -15.00 -8.29 -27.06
CA GLY A 309 -14.41 -9.19 -28.05
C GLY A 309 -12.90 -9.35 -27.87
N SER A 310 -12.33 -10.36 -28.51
CA SER A 310 -10.90 -10.69 -28.41
C SER A 310 -10.08 -9.86 -29.41
N PHE A 311 -8.94 -9.31 -29.00
CA PHE A 311 -7.99 -8.67 -29.91
C PHE A 311 -7.38 -9.65 -30.91
N ASN A 312 -7.45 -10.96 -30.67
CA ASN A 312 -7.05 -11.97 -31.67
C ASN A 312 -8.01 -12.07 -32.87
N ASP A 313 -9.27 -11.64 -32.71
CA ASP A 313 -10.33 -11.89 -33.70
C ASP A 313 -11.11 -10.62 -34.06
N HIS A 314 -12.19 -10.33 -33.33
CA HIS A 314 -13.07 -9.20 -33.57
C HIS A 314 -13.38 -8.55 -32.22
N TRP A 315 -13.20 -7.24 -32.17
CA TRP A 315 -13.41 -6.46 -30.95
C TRP A 315 -13.95 -5.07 -31.27
N PHE A 316 -14.62 -4.47 -30.29
CA PHE A 316 -15.28 -3.17 -30.36
C PHE A 316 -14.92 -2.35 -29.14
N VAL A 317 -14.88 -1.03 -29.30
CA VAL A 317 -14.74 -0.10 -28.17
C VAL A 317 -16.11 0.20 -27.58
N ILE A 318 -16.21 0.16 -26.26
CA ILE A 318 -17.40 0.63 -25.55
C ILE A 318 -17.29 2.15 -25.41
N GLY A 319 -18.18 2.90 -26.08
CA GLY A 319 -18.22 4.36 -25.92
C GLY A 319 -18.63 4.78 -24.50
N THR A 320 -18.51 6.07 -24.18
CA THR A 320 -18.85 6.70 -22.87
C THR A 320 -20.32 6.60 -22.42
N GLY A 321 -21.11 5.69 -23.02
CA GLY A 321 -22.49 5.37 -22.63
C GLY A 321 -22.85 3.88 -22.73
N GLY A 322 -21.87 2.97 -22.77
CA GLY A 322 -22.13 1.51 -22.77
C GLY A 322 -22.62 0.94 -24.10
N ILE A 323 -22.52 1.70 -25.20
CA ILE A 323 -22.90 1.25 -26.54
C ILE A 323 -21.61 0.95 -27.31
N PRO A 324 -21.46 -0.26 -27.90
CA PRO A 324 -20.35 -0.58 -28.78
C PRO A 324 -20.31 0.40 -29.97
N ALA A 325 -19.16 1.02 -30.21
CA ALA A 325 -18.92 1.95 -31.30
C ALA A 325 -18.36 1.25 -32.56
#